data_AF-B5VX97-F1
#
_entry.id   AF-B5VX97-F1
#
_cell.length_a   1.000
_cell.length_b   1.000
_cell.length_c   1.000
_cell.angle_alpha   90.00
_cell.angle_beta   90.00
_cell.angle_gamma   90.00
#
_symmetry.space_group_name_H-M   'P 1'
#
loop_
_entity.id
_entity.type
_entity.pdbx_description
1 polymer ?
#
loop_
_entity_poly.entity_id
_entity_poly.type
_entity_poly.pdbx_seq_one_letter_code
_entity_poly.pdbx_strand_id
1 'polypeptide(L)'
;MLRGLIVLSTEIDNSTTITTVICPGFHPPHFTAQFLDRLGVDWGDNGLLVFPADLSSPLSPRALGEFLQANLGARHSTPLIFIGFSAGVVAAMVGAYRWQQSGGQVRGLIAIDGWGVGRVGNFPFYRISHDRFTHWSSGLLGAGDGGFYADPPVEHLDLWRFPHQTWGWWLETGLVGLKTASPMMASEAIFAILKKLGKLPN
;
A
#
# COMPACT_ATOMS: atom_id res chain seq x y z
N MET A 1 -18.13 43.75 -26.70
CA MET A 1 -18.57 42.43 -26.19
C MET A 1 -17.49 41.41 -26.48
N LEU A 2 -16.63 41.08 -25.51
CA LEU A 2 -15.63 40.03 -25.61
C LEU A 2 -15.79 39.12 -24.39
N ARG A 3 -16.03 37.84 -24.67
CA ARG A 3 -16.36 36.79 -23.71
C ARG A 3 -15.15 36.52 -22.81
N GLY A 4 -15.36 36.59 -21.50
CA GLY A 4 -14.39 36.19 -20.49
C GLY A 4 -14.10 34.70 -20.58
N LEU A 5 -12.83 34.37 -20.83
CA LEU A 5 -12.28 33.03 -20.70
C LEU A 5 -12.05 32.80 -19.20
N ILE A 6 -12.92 32.00 -18.56
CA ILE A 6 -12.65 31.49 -17.22
C ILE A 6 -11.60 30.38 -17.40
N VAL A 7 -10.34 30.72 -17.15
CA VAL A 7 -9.31 29.73 -16.90
C VAL A 7 -9.61 29.18 -15.51
N LEU A 8 -10.20 27.99 -15.44
CA LEU A 8 -10.22 27.21 -14.21
C LEU A 8 -8.76 26.83 -13.92
N SER A 9 -8.12 27.61 -13.05
CA SER A 9 -6.88 27.21 -12.40
C SER A 9 -7.17 25.91 -11.68
N THR A 10 -6.59 24.83 -12.17
CA THR A 10 -6.41 23.61 -11.38
C THR A 10 -5.35 23.93 -10.34
N GLU A 11 -5.77 24.63 -9.28
CA GLU A 11 -5.04 24.59 -8.03
C GLU A 11 -5.14 23.15 -7.53
N ILE A 12 -4.10 22.37 -7.82
CA ILE A 12 -3.81 21.17 -7.05
C ILE A 12 -3.50 21.69 -5.65
N ASP A 13 -4.46 21.57 -4.75
CA ASP A 13 -4.25 21.81 -3.33
C ASP A 13 -3.10 20.93 -2.85
N ASN A 14 -1.95 21.55 -2.67
CA ASN A 14 -0.67 20.91 -2.35
C ASN A 14 -0.52 20.61 -0.85
N SER A 15 -1.60 20.48 -0.09
CA SER A 15 -1.49 20.18 1.35
C SER A 15 -2.55 19.22 1.91
N THR A 16 -3.10 18.31 1.10
CA THR A 16 -3.80 17.17 1.71
C THR A 16 -2.78 16.15 2.20
N THR A 17 -2.48 16.15 3.50
CA THR A 17 -1.64 15.13 4.14
C THR A 17 -2.21 13.73 3.87
N ILE A 18 -1.44 12.88 3.20
CA ILE A 18 -1.81 11.47 2.98
C ILE A 18 -1.32 10.64 4.17
N THR A 19 -2.24 9.95 4.83
CA THR A 19 -1.91 9.02 5.92
C THR A 19 -1.69 7.62 5.36
N THR A 20 -0.57 7.00 5.71
CA THR A 20 -0.30 5.59 5.41
C THR A 20 -0.69 4.73 6.59
N VAL A 21 -1.47 3.68 6.33
CA VAL A 21 -1.95 2.72 7.32
C VAL A 21 -1.21 1.40 7.11
N ILE A 22 -0.38 1.03 8.07
CA ILE A 22 0.31 -0.26 8.09
C ILE A 22 -0.59 -1.29 8.75
N CYS A 23 -0.82 -2.40 8.07
CA CYS A 23 -1.57 -3.56 8.54
C CYS A 23 -0.62 -4.78 8.62
N PRO A 24 0.04 -5.00 9.77
CA PRO A 24 0.98 -6.10 9.97
C PRO A 24 0.35 -7.48 9.85
N GLY A 25 1.18 -8.51 9.68
CA GLY A 25 0.78 -9.92 9.75
C GLY A 25 0.90 -10.50 11.16
N PHE A 26 0.89 -11.83 11.27
CA PHE A 26 1.15 -12.53 12.52
C PHE A 26 2.65 -12.56 12.83
N HIS A 27 3.14 -11.55 13.55
CA HIS A 27 4.51 -11.51 14.03
C HIS A 27 4.67 -10.47 15.15
N PRO A 28 5.80 -10.49 15.90
CA PRO A 28 6.09 -9.47 16.90
C PRO A 28 6.10 -8.04 16.34
N PRO A 29 5.65 -7.02 17.10
CA PRO A 29 5.59 -5.62 16.64
C PRO A 29 6.94 -5.04 16.19
N HIS A 30 8.05 -5.51 16.79
CA HIS A 30 9.39 -5.01 16.45
C HIS A 30 9.80 -5.31 15.00
N PHE A 31 9.19 -6.29 14.32
CA PHE A 31 9.43 -6.51 12.89
C PHE A 31 8.75 -5.45 12.02
N THR A 32 7.58 -4.91 12.43
CA THR A 32 7.02 -3.72 11.76
C THR A 32 7.88 -2.49 12.01
N ALA A 33 8.38 -2.31 13.23
CA ALA A 33 9.30 -1.20 13.53
C ALA A 33 10.56 -1.29 12.67
N GLN A 34 11.13 -2.49 12.53
CA GLN A 34 12.25 -2.77 11.63
C GLN A 34 11.89 -2.47 10.17
N PHE A 35 10.75 -2.95 9.66
CA PHE A 35 10.29 -2.64 8.30
C PHE A 35 10.25 -1.13 8.03
N LEU A 36 9.67 -0.35 8.94
CA LEU A 36 9.55 1.10 8.82
C LEU A 36 10.91 1.81 8.83
N ASP A 37 11.79 1.42 9.75
CA ASP A 37 13.17 1.92 9.82
C ASP A 37 13.94 1.63 8.51
N ARG A 38 13.83 0.40 8.01
CA ARG A 38 14.50 -0.03 6.78
C ARG A 38 13.92 0.59 5.51
N LEU A 39 12.65 0.97 5.53
CA LEU A 39 12.08 1.79 4.47
C LEU A 39 12.60 3.23 4.52
N GLY A 40 12.95 3.79 5.68
CA GLY A 40 13.54 5.13 5.77
C GLY A 40 12.66 6.25 5.20
N VAL A 41 11.34 6.04 5.17
CA VAL A 41 10.36 7.05 4.73
C VAL A 41 10.15 8.06 5.84
N ASP A 42 10.29 9.35 5.53
CA ASP A 42 9.72 10.40 6.37
C ASP A 42 8.20 10.44 6.16
N TRP A 43 7.47 10.02 7.19
CA TRP A 43 6.02 9.94 7.12
C TRP A 43 5.34 11.29 7.36
N GLY A 44 6.03 12.26 7.98
CA GLY A 44 5.47 13.51 8.46
C GLY A 44 4.47 13.36 9.62
N ASP A 45 4.05 14.48 10.19
CA ASP A 45 3.07 14.52 11.28
C ASP A 45 1.73 13.91 10.83
N ASN A 46 1.21 12.95 11.61
CA ASN A 46 -0.02 12.19 11.32
C ASN A 46 -0.01 11.42 9.98
N GLY A 47 1.14 11.28 9.33
CA GLY A 47 1.23 10.63 8.02
C GLY A 47 1.44 9.12 8.07
N LEU A 48 1.49 8.53 9.27
CA LEU A 48 1.61 7.08 9.51
C LEU A 48 0.69 6.65 10.66
N LEU A 49 -0.05 5.55 10.45
CA LEU A 49 -0.75 4.80 11.47
C LEU A 49 -0.35 3.33 11.38
N VAL A 50 -0.01 2.71 12.50
CA VAL A 50 0.30 1.28 12.57
C VAL A 50 -0.81 0.57 13.32
N PHE A 51 -1.53 -0.31 12.62
CA PHE A 51 -2.58 -1.12 13.23
C PHE A 51 -1.96 -2.08 14.27
N PRO A 52 -2.42 -2.08 15.54
CA PRO A 52 -1.88 -2.93 16.60
C PRO A 52 -2.35 -4.39 16.45
N ALA A 53 -1.81 -5.07 15.45
CA ALA A 53 -2.19 -6.43 15.07
C ALA A 53 -1.70 -7.52 16.06
N ASP A 54 -0.96 -7.13 17.09
CA ASP A 54 -0.58 -7.94 18.24
C ASP A 54 -1.65 -7.91 19.35
N LEU A 55 -2.35 -6.77 19.50
CA LEU A 55 -3.45 -6.59 20.44
C LEU A 55 -4.81 -6.94 19.85
N SER A 56 -4.87 -7.08 18.52
CA SER A 56 -6.07 -7.40 17.74
C SER A 56 -5.71 -8.35 16.61
N SER A 57 -6.59 -9.25 16.18
CA SER A 57 -6.26 -10.16 15.08
C SER A 57 -5.89 -9.39 13.79
N PRO A 58 -4.74 -9.69 13.14
CA PRO A 58 -4.36 -9.15 11.83
C PRO A 58 -5.41 -9.37 10.74
N LEU A 59 -6.30 -10.35 10.91
CA LEU A 59 -7.37 -10.67 9.99
C LEU A 59 -8.65 -9.84 10.20
N SER A 60 -8.73 -9.00 11.23
CA SER A 60 -9.98 -8.34 11.66
C SER A 60 -10.18 -6.98 10.98
N PRO A 61 -11.03 -6.87 9.94
CA PRO A 61 -11.30 -5.58 9.30
C PRO A 61 -12.18 -4.70 10.19
N ARG A 62 -12.91 -5.30 11.13
CA ARG A 62 -13.69 -4.56 12.14
C ARG A 62 -12.76 -3.82 13.08
N ALA A 63 -11.76 -4.50 13.64
CA ALA A 63 -10.80 -3.87 14.55
C ALA A 63 -10.00 -2.77 13.83
N LEU A 64 -9.62 -3.00 12.57
CA LEU A 64 -9.00 -1.95 11.75
C LEU A 64 -9.94 -0.74 11.57
N GLY A 65 -11.23 -0.96 11.28
CA GLY A 65 -12.20 0.13 11.18
C GLY A 65 -12.35 0.94 12.47
N GLU A 66 -12.43 0.26 13.62
CA GLU A 66 -12.49 0.91 14.94
C GLU A 66 -11.20 1.71 15.22
N PHE A 67 -10.05 1.16 14.87
CA PHE A 67 -8.76 1.83 14.97
C PHE A 67 -8.70 3.09 14.09
N LEU A 68 -9.15 3.02 12.83
CA LEU A 68 -9.21 4.17 11.93
C LEU A 68 -10.15 5.25 12.45
N GLN A 69 -11.34 4.86 12.93
CA GLN A 69 -12.32 5.77 13.52
C GLN A 69 -11.74 6.51 14.75
N ALA A 70 -10.99 5.79 15.60
CA ALA A 70 -10.39 6.36 16.79
C ALA A 70 -9.27 7.37 16.48
N ASN A 71 -8.50 7.16 15.40
CA ASN A 71 -7.35 8.00 15.06
C ASN A 71 -7.68 9.14 14.09
N LEU A 72 -8.64 8.94 13.18
CA LEU A 72 -8.98 9.89 12.11
C LEU A 72 -10.34 10.56 12.32
N GLY A 73 -11.15 10.06 13.26
CA GLY A 73 -12.50 10.52 13.49
C GLY A 73 -13.47 10.18 12.35
N ALA A 74 -14.66 10.77 12.39
CA ALA A 74 -15.73 10.51 11.41
C ALA A 74 -15.57 11.30 10.09
N ARG A 75 -14.60 12.23 10.04
CA ARG A 75 -14.36 13.03 8.84
C ARG A 75 -13.38 12.27 7.97
N HIS A 76 -13.88 11.58 6.95
CA HIS A 76 -13.07 10.88 5.96
C HIS A 76 -12.34 11.85 4.99
N SER A 77 -11.89 12.99 5.49
CA SER A 77 -11.22 14.04 4.72
C SER A 77 -9.78 13.70 4.38
N THR A 78 -9.15 12.80 5.13
CA THR A 78 -7.76 12.39 4.93
C THR A 78 -7.68 11.21 3.95
N PRO A 79 -6.98 11.35 2.82
CA PRO A 79 -6.72 10.24 1.91
C PRO A 79 -5.81 9.20 2.53
N LEU A 80 -6.13 7.93 2.32
CA LEU A 80 -5.38 6.81 2.90
C LEU A 80 -4.62 6.00 1.85
N ILE A 81 -3.41 5.59 2.22
CA ILE A 81 -2.68 4.50 1.57
C ILE A 81 -2.64 3.34 2.56
N PHE A 82 -2.91 2.12 2.10
CA PHE A 82 -2.78 0.93 2.94
C PHE A 82 -1.55 0.12 2.53
N ILE A 83 -0.78 -0.35 3.49
CA ILE A 83 0.29 -1.34 3.28
C ILE A 83 -0.03 -2.52 4.19
N GLY A 84 -0.41 -3.65 3.60
CA GLY A 84 -0.71 -4.88 4.32
C GLY A 84 0.40 -5.91 4.15
N PHE A 85 0.67 -6.69 5.20
CA PHE A 85 1.57 -7.84 5.12
C PHE A 85 0.85 -9.14 5.48
N SER A 86 1.02 -10.19 4.68
CA SER A 86 0.52 -11.53 5.00
C SER A 86 -0.98 -11.49 5.33
N ALA A 87 -1.40 -12.04 6.47
CA ALA A 87 -2.76 -11.95 7.01
C ALA A 87 -3.30 -10.51 7.13
N GLY A 88 -2.44 -9.53 7.39
CA GLY A 88 -2.79 -8.11 7.45
C GLY A 88 -3.30 -7.54 6.12
N VAL A 89 -3.00 -8.19 4.98
CA VAL A 89 -3.56 -7.81 3.68
C VAL A 89 -5.08 -8.00 3.66
N VAL A 90 -5.63 -8.97 4.41
CA VAL A 90 -7.09 -9.15 4.53
C VAL A 90 -7.74 -7.95 5.18
N ALA A 91 -7.21 -7.53 6.35
CA ALA A 91 -7.71 -6.35 7.04
C ALA A 91 -7.53 -5.09 6.19
N ALA A 92 -6.35 -4.89 5.59
CA ALA A 92 -6.07 -3.76 4.72
C ALA A 92 -7.05 -3.69 3.54
N MET A 93 -7.28 -4.79 2.83
CA MET A 93 -8.12 -4.83 1.64
C MET A 93 -9.59 -4.55 1.97
N VAL A 94 -10.14 -5.24 2.97
CA VAL A 94 -11.53 -5.05 3.39
C VAL A 94 -11.71 -3.69 4.05
N GLY A 95 -10.72 -3.23 4.83
CA GLY A 95 -10.70 -1.92 5.48
C GLY A 95 -10.69 -0.78 4.45
N ALA A 96 -9.80 -0.84 3.46
CA ALA A 96 -9.74 0.12 2.37
C ALA A 96 -11.05 0.15 1.58
N TYR A 97 -11.61 -1.02 1.24
CA TYR A 97 -12.91 -1.08 0.57
C TYR A 97 -14.01 -0.42 1.39
N ARG A 98 -14.13 -0.74 2.69
CA ARG A 98 -15.13 -0.13 3.59
C ARG A 98 -14.94 1.37 3.76
N TRP A 99 -13.69 1.83 3.87
CA TRP A 99 -13.37 3.26 3.93
C TRP A 99 -13.80 4.00 2.65
N GLN A 100 -13.58 3.39 1.49
CA GLN A 100 -14.07 3.94 0.22
C GLN A 100 -15.61 3.95 0.18
N GLN A 101 -16.28 2.89 0.64
CA GLN A 101 -17.74 2.84 0.68
C GLN A 101 -18.36 3.85 1.66
N SER A 102 -17.63 4.25 2.72
CA SER A 102 -18.07 5.28 3.66
C SER A 102 -17.80 6.71 3.17
N GLY A 103 -17.32 6.88 1.94
CA GLY A 103 -17.04 8.18 1.31
C GLY A 103 -15.62 8.70 1.53
N GLY A 104 -14.73 7.90 2.14
CA GLY A 104 -13.32 8.24 2.28
C GLY A 104 -12.52 8.01 1.00
N GLN A 105 -11.40 8.73 0.88
CA GLN A 105 -10.49 8.54 -0.24
C GLN A 105 -9.43 7.47 0.08
N VAL A 106 -9.29 6.49 -0.81
CA VAL A 106 -8.19 5.53 -0.81
C VAL A 106 -7.30 5.81 -2.02
N ARG A 107 -6.08 6.27 -1.77
CA ARG A 107 -5.08 6.55 -2.81
C ARG A 107 -4.53 5.25 -3.40
N GLY A 108 -4.39 4.21 -2.59
CA GLY A 108 -4.03 2.88 -3.07
C GLY A 108 -3.75 1.89 -1.94
N LEU A 109 -3.48 0.66 -2.33
CA LEU A 109 -3.10 -0.43 -1.42
C LEU A 109 -1.89 -1.19 -1.96
N ILE A 110 -0.92 -1.45 -1.08
CA ILE A 110 0.23 -2.30 -1.32
C ILE A 110 0.04 -3.59 -0.52
N ALA A 111 -0.18 -4.71 -1.21
CA ALA A 111 -0.27 -6.03 -0.62
C ALA A 111 1.10 -6.71 -0.67
N ILE A 112 1.77 -6.76 0.47
CA ILE A 112 3.02 -7.49 0.64
C ILE A 112 2.68 -8.90 1.09
N ASP A 113 2.90 -9.84 0.20
CA ASP A 113 2.83 -11.28 0.45
C ASP A 113 1.49 -11.80 0.99
N GLY A 114 0.40 -11.14 0.58
CA GLY A 114 -0.97 -11.54 0.88
C GLY A 114 -1.51 -12.60 -0.09
N TRP A 115 -0.92 -13.79 -0.06
CA TRP A 115 -1.40 -14.93 -0.87
C TRP A 115 -2.87 -15.25 -0.56
N GLY A 116 -3.65 -15.56 -1.59
CA GLY A 116 -5.08 -15.87 -1.43
C GLY A 116 -6.01 -14.65 -1.22
N VAL A 117 -5.48 -13.42 -1.10
CA VAL A 117 -6.33 -12.22 -0.95
C VAL A 117 -6.66 -11.62 -2.31
N GLY A 118 -7.96 -11.59 -2.65
CA GLY A 118 -8.46 -11.00 -3.89
C GLY A 118 -8.54 -9.48 -3.87
N ARG A 119 -8.42 -8.87 -5.06
CA ARG A 119 -8.65 -7.42 -5.24
C ARG A 119 -10.15 -7.10 -5.09
N VAL A 120 -10.46 -6.10 -4.27
CA VAL A 120 -11.79 -5.45 -4.21
C VAL A 120 -11.65 -3.94 -4.16
N GLY A 121 -12.72 -3.21 -4.49
CA GLY A 121 -12.73 -1.75 -4.52
C GLY A 121 -12.16 -1.13 -5.80
N ASN A 122 -12.35 0.18 -5.93
CA ASN A 122 -11.91 0.96 -7.09
C ASN A 122 -10.77 1.90 -6.69
N PHE A 123 -9.60 1.34 -6.41
CA PHE A 123 -8.38 2.09 -6.09
C PHE A 123 -7.15 1.38 -6.66
N PRO A 124 -6.02 2.09 -6.83
CA PRO A 124 -4.75 1.50 -7.21
C PRO A 124 -4.33 0.37 -6.28
N PHE A 125 -3.92 -0.77 -6.84
CA PHE A 125 -3.57 -1.98 -6.09
C PHE A 125 -2.25 -2.56 -6.58
N TYR A 126 -1.28 -2.75 -5.69
CA TYR A 126 0.04 -3.27 -6.01
C TYR A 126 0.35 -4.52 -5.20
N ARG A 127 1.05 -5.49 -5.80
CA ARG A 127 1.48 -6.72 -5.12
C ARG A 127 2.99 -6.78 -5.00
N ILE A 128 3.48 -7.18 -3.84
CA ILE A 128 4.90 -7.47 -3.59
C ILE A 128 4.97 -8.88 -3.03
N SER A 129 5.81 -9.75 -3.58
CA SER A 129 5.82 -11.18 -3.22
C SER A 129 7.23 -11.68 -2.97
N HIS A 130 7.38 -12.64 -2.05
CA HIS A 130 8.69 -13.18 -1.66
C HIS A 130 9.29 -14.13 -2.70
N ASP A 131 8.52 -14.49 -3.73
CA ASP A 131 8.96 -15.30 -4.84
C ASP A 131 8.03 -15.12 -6.07
N ARG A 132 8.46 -15.65 -7.21
CA ARG A 132 7.73 -15.60 -8.49
C ARG A 132 6.44 -16.43 -8.53
N PHE A 133 6.42 -17.62 -7.91
CA PHE A 133 5.26 -18.50 -7.86
C PHE A 133 4.12 -17.89 -7.05
N THR A 134 4.42 -17.38 -5.85
CA THR A 134 3.48 -16.67 -4.98
C THR A 134 2.93 -15.44 -5.71
N HIS A 135 3.77 -14.70 -6.43
CA HIS A 135 3.33 -13.56 -7.25
C HIS A 135 2.35 -13.97 -8.35
N TRP A 136 2.72 -14.95 -9.16
CA TRP A 136 1.90 -15.43 -10.27
C TRP A 136 0.57 -16.01 -9.80
N SER A 137 0.59 -16.87 -8.79
CA SER A 137 -0.62 -17.53 -8.27
C SER A 137 -1.56 -16.52 -7.60
N SER A 138 -1.03 -15.54 -6.86
CA SER A 138 -1.82 -14.44 -6.30
C SER A 138 -2.46 -13.56 -7.38
N GLY A 139 -1.80 -13.44 -8.54
CA GLY A 139 -2.33 -12.68 -9.69
C GLY A 139 -3.62 -13.24 -10.26
N LEU A 140 -3.92 -14.53 -10.06
CA LEU A 140 -5.20 -15.13 -10.45
C LEU A 140 -6.39 -14.54 -9.67
N LEU A 141 -6.13 -13.97 -8.49
CA LEU A 141 -7.11 -13.27 -7.66
C LEU A 141 -7.07 -11.74 -7.87
N GLY A 142 -6.43 -11.31 -8.95
CA GLY A 142 -6.22 -9.91 -9.34
C GLY A 142 -4.74 -9.56 -9.35
N ALA A 143 -4.19 -9.31 -10.54
CA ALA A 143 -2.77 -9.07 -10.77
C ALA A 143 -2.23 -7.75 -10.17
N GLY A 144 -3.11 -6.80 -9.87
CA GLY A 144 -2.72 -5.42 -9.51
C GLY A 144 -2.36 -4.57 -10.72
N ASP A 145 -2.10 -3.29 -10.46
CA ASP A 145 -1.72 -2.26 -11.43
C ASP A 145 -0.19 -2.18 -11.62
N GLY A 146 0.53 -3.07 -10.95
CA GLY A 146 1.97 -3.26 -10.95
C GLY A 146 2.39 -4.13 -9.77
N GLY A 147 3.64 -4.54 -9.72
CA GLY A 147 4.10 -5.32 -8.58
C GLY A 147 5.54 -5.73 -8.62
N PHE A 148 5.97 -6.43 -7.57
CA PHE A 148 7.32 -6.93 -7.39
C PHE A 148 7.28 -8.40 -7.00
N TYR A 149 8.27 -9.17 -7.44
CA TYR A 149 8.57 -10.46 -6.85
C TYR A 149 10.07 -10.61 -6.63
N ALA A 150 10.45 -11.23 -5.51
CA ALA A 150 11.84 -11.51 -5.22
C ALA A 150 12.38 -12.62 -6.13
N ASP A 151 13.61 -12.44 -6.57
CA ASP A 151 14.38 -13.40 -7.35
C ASP A 151 15.88 -13.14 -7.10
N PRO A 152 16.58 -13.98 -6.31
CA PRO A 152 16.12 -15.27 -5.76
C PRO A 152 15.00 -15.13 -4.72
N PRO A 153 14.20 -16.20 -4.48
CA PRO A 153 13.17 -16.19 -3.46
C PRO A 153 13.77 -15.98 -2.05
N VAL A 154 13.03 -15.30 -1.19
CA VAL A 154 13.38 -15.09 0.23
C VAL A 154 12.30 -15.68 1.13
N GLU A 155 12.59 -15.87 2.41
CA GLU A 155 11.55 -16.30 3.35
C GLU A 155 10.44 -15.24 3.46
N HIS A 156 9.19 -15.71 3.62
CA HIS A 156 7.99 -14.88 3.75
C HIS A 156 8.18 -13.65 4.66
N LEU A 157 8.75 -13.88 5.84
CA LEU A 157 8.96 -12.85 6.84
C LEU A 157 10.18 -11.98 6.57
N ASP A 158 11.17 -12.49 5.83
CA ASP A 158 12.38 -11.74 5.50
C ASP A 158 12.11 -10.66 4.45
N LEU A 159 11.14 -10.85 3.55
CA LEU A 159 10.64 -9.78 2.67
C LEU A 159 10.14 -8.57 3.47
N TRP A 160 9.45 -8.81 4.60
CA TRP A 160 8.95 -7.75 5.47
C TRP A 160 10.06 -7.15 6.33
N ARG A 161 10.98 -7.95 6.85
CA ARG A 161 12.04 -7.47 7.76
C ARG A 161 13.17 -6.76 7.03
N PHE A 162 13.48 -7.18 5.81
CA PHE A 162 14.65 -6.75 5.05
C PHE A 162 14.31 -6.34 3.61
N PRO A 163 13.30 -5.48 3.37
CA PRO A 163 12.91 -5.10 2.00
C PRO A 163 14.05 -4.41 1.22
N HIS A 164 14.96 -3.76 1.93
CA HIS A 164 16.17 -3.11 1.38
C HIS A 164 17.29 -4.08 0.97
N GLN A 165 17.16 -5.37 1.31
CA GLN A 165 18.10 -6.44 0.93
C GLN A 165 17.44 -7.49 0.03
N THR A 166 16.12 -7.41 -0.17
CA THR A 166 15.38 -8.32 -1.03
C THR A 166 15.45 -7.86 -2.47
N TRP A 167 16.27 -8.55 -3.27
CA TRP A 167 16.40 -8.31 -4.69
C TRP A 167 15.30 -8.99 -5.51
N GLY A 168 14.92 -8.40 -6.64
CA GLY A 168 13.98 -9.04 -7.56
C GLY A 168 13.60 -8.16 -8.74
N TRP A 169 12.38 -8.39 -9.22
CA TRP A 169 11.87 -7.79 -10.45
C TRP A 169 10.64 -6.95 -10.18
N TRP A 170 10.73 -5.66 -10.50
CA TRP A 170 9.59 -4.77 -10.61
C TRP A 170 8.91 -4.94 -11.95
N LEU A 171 7.59 -5.15 -11.90
CA LEU A 171 6.70 -5.33 -13.03
C LEU A 171 5.83 -4.09 -13.21
N GLU A 172 5.95 -3.45 -14.35
CA GLU A 172 5.14 -2.31 -14.74
C GLU A 172 4.38 -2.61 -16.03
N THR A 173 3.13 -2.14 -16.11
CA THR A 173 2.38 -2.13 -17.36
C THR A 173 2.40 -0.71 -17.91
N GLY A 174 3.14 -0.51 -19.00
CA GLY A 174 3.25 0.79 -19.66
C GLY A 174 1.98 1.21 -20.41
N LEU A 175 1.98 2.44 -20.94
CA LEU A 175 0.83 3.09 -21.61
C LEU A 175 0.22 2.31 -22.78
N VAL A 176 0.99 1.43 -23.42
CA VAL A 176 0.53 0.58 -24.54
C VAL A 176 0.30 -0.88 -24.12
N GLY A 177 0.21 -1.15 -22.82
CA GLY A 177 0.05 -2.50 -22.27
C GLY A 177 1.34 -3.34 -22.28
N LEU A 178 2.48 -2.76 -22.66
CA LEU A 178 3.79 -3.42 -22.58
C LEU A 178 4.14 -3.70 -21.12
N LYS A 179 4.37 -4.97 -20.79
CA LYS A 179 4.88 -5.37 -19.49
C LYS A 179 6.40 -5.26 -19.50
N THR A 180 6.94 -4.38 -18.68
CA THR A 180 8.38 -4.25 -18.45
C THR A 180 8.74 -4.91 -17.13
N ALA A 181 9.94 -5.48 -17.08
CA ALA A 181 10.55 -5.97 -15.85
C ALA A 181 11.85 -5.20 -15.64
N SER A 182 11.99 -4.53 -14.50
CA SER A 182 13.25 -3.88 -14.12
C SER A 182 13.79 -4.46 -12.81
N PRO A 183 15.11 -4.68 -12.74
CA PRO A 183 15.75 -5.16 -11.52
C PRO A 183 15.75 -4.06 -10.44
N MET A 184 15.28 -4.36 -9.23
CA MET A 184 15.36 -3.45 -8.07
C MET A 184 15.20 -4.17 -6.72
N MET A 185 15.47 -3.48 -5.62
CA MET A 185 15.16 -3.94 -4.28
C MET A 185 13.65 -3.79 -3.97
N ALA A 186 13.12 -4.62 -3.08
CA ALA A 186 11.71 -4.51 -2.67
C ALA A 186 11.39 -3.14 -2.04
N SER A 187 12.33 -2.53 -1.29
CA SER A 187 12.16 -1.17 -0.77
C SER A 187 12.06 -0.13 -1.88
N GLU A 188 12.84 -0.25 -2.95
CA GLU A 188 12.80 0.63 -4.12
C GLU A 188 11.46 0.50 -4.85
N ALA A 189 10.92 -0.71 -4.97
CA ALA A 189 9.58 -0.94 -5.50
C ALA A 189 8.51 -0.28 -4.63
N ILE A 190 8.59 -0.41 -3.31
CA ILE A 190 7.67 0.25 -2.37
C ILE A 190 7.76 1.78 -2.52
N PHE A 191 8.96 2.33 -2.61
CA PHE A 191 9.16 3.76 -2.84
C PHE A 191 8.56 4.24 -4.16
N ALA A 192 8.78 3.51 -5.25
CA ALA A 192 8.21 3.83 -6.55
C ALA A 192 6.68 3.83 -6.50
N ILE A 193 6.07 2.88 -5.79
CA ILE A 193 4.63 2.87 -5.55
C ILE A 193 4.20 4.08 -4.73
N LEU A 194 4.86 4.37 -3.60
CA LEU A 194 4.52 5.51 -2.75
C LEU A 194 4.60 6.86 -3.49
N LYS A 195 5.58 7.04 -4.39
CA LYS A 195 5.65 8.19 -5.31
C LYS A 195 4.43 8.25 -6.24
N LYS A 196 4.08 7.14 -6.91
CA LYS A 196 2.89 7.06 -7.77
C LYS A 196 1.59 7.38 -7.03
N LEU A 197 1.51 7.00 -5.76
CA LEU A 197 0.35 7.28 -4.92
C LEU A 197 0.31 8.73 -4.39
N GLY A 198 1.38 9.50 -4.59
CA GLY A 198 1.53 10.88 -4.16
C GLY A 198 2.00 11.06 -2.72
N LYS A 199 2.47 9.99 -2.05
CA LYS A 199 3.00 10.08 -0.67
C LYS A 199 4.39 10.70 -0.63
N LEU A 200 5.18 10.47 -1.67
CA LEU A 200 6.55 10.95 -1.79
C LEU A 200 6.68 11.87 -3.01
N PRO A 201 7.58 12.86 -2.98
CA PRO A 201 7.87 13.69 -4.15
C PRO A 201 8.47 12.85 -5.28
N ASN A 202 8.23 13.28 -6.52
CA ASN A 202 8.79 12.65 -7.72
C ASN A 202 10.31 12.78 -7.77
#